data_AF-A0A1H9CCZ3-F1
#
_entry.id   AF-A0A1H9CCZ3-F1
#
_cell.length_a   1.000
_cell.length_b   1.000
_cell.length_c   1.000
_cell.angle_alpha   90.00
_cell.angle_beta   90.00
_cell.angle_gamma   90.00
#
_symmetry.space_group_name_H-M   'P 1'
#
loop_
_entity.id
_entity.type
_entity.pdbx_description
1 polymer ?
#
loop_
_entity_poly.entity_id
_entity_poly.type
_entity_poly.pdbx_seq_one_letter_code
_entity_poly.pdbx_strand_id
1 'polypeptide(L)'
;MKFKCLLILFSTLSILSACNNGESAEEEPSNEVESEEVNAEQDDDELEKDEEESEENQGDSSIALEDLDPIPTDVEGLANQSPGKFANADSIYDLEEEIQEEMADIGPLGENPTDEDYELYLRKMYWLVAEDYPDPQDVIKKWEFASFGNPDLPDERFHFKENYNVDHLRFQW
;
A
#
# COMPACT_ATOMS: atom_id res chain seq x y z
N MET A 1 -16.22 -24.15 -38.44
CA MET A 1 -16.17 -23.25 -37.26
C MET A 1 -16.28 -24.02 -35.95
N LYS A 2 -17.43 -24.64 -35.58
CA LYS A 2 -17.63 -25.33 -34.28
C LYS A 2 -16.43 -26.17 -33.77
N PHE A 3 -15.83 -27.01 -34.61
CA PHE A 3 -14.66 -27.84 -34.24
C PHE A 3 -13.39 -27.04 -33.89
N LYS A 4 -13.20 -25.84 -34.46
CA LYS A 4 -12.08 -24.94 -34.13
C LYS A 4 -12.25 -24.32 -32.75
N CYS A 5 -13.47 -23.93 -32.37
CA CYS A 5 -13.78 -23.43 -31.02
C CYS A 5 -13.58 -24.51 -29.96
N LEU A 6 -13.94 -25.77 -30.28
CA LEU A 6 -13.78 -26.92 -29.38
C LEU A 6 -12.30 -27.22 -29.09
N LEU A 7 -11.41 -27.11 -30.08
CA LEU A 7 -9.96 -27.25 -29.88
C LEU A 7 -9.36 -26.12 -29.02
N ILE A 8 -9.83 -24.88 -29.17
CA ILE A 8 -9.38 -23.75 -28.34
C ILE A 8 -9.79 -23.96 -26.87
N LEU A 9 -11.04 -24.36 -26.63
CA LEU A 9 -11.56 -24.63 -25.27
C LEU A 9 -10.84 -25.80 -24.58
N PHE A 10 -10.40 -26.81 -25.34
CA PHE A 10 -9.60 -27.91 -24.81
C PHE A 10 -8.16 -27.45 -24.47
N SER A 11 -7.59 -26.55 -25.27
CA SER A 11 -6.24 -26.03 -25.07
C SER A 11 -6.09 -25.16 -23.80
N THR A 12 -7.15 -24.45 -23.40
CA THR A 12 -7.13 -23.64 -22.16
C THR A 12 -7.23 -24.49 -20.90
N LEU A 13 -7.89 -25.64 -20.96
CA LEU A 13 -8.13 -26.49 -19.79
C LEU A 13 -6.85 -27.18 -19.29
N SER A 14 -5.94 -27.53 -20.19
CA SER A 14 -4.66 -28.18 -19.86
C SER A 14 -3.71 -27.32 -19.02
N ILE A 15 -3.85 -25.99 -19.06
CA ILE A 15 -2.95 -25.05 -18.37
C ILE A 15 -3.20 -25.09 -16.85
N LEU A 16 -4.46 -25.27 -16.44
CA LEU A 16 -4.88 -25.29 -15.04
C LEU A 16 -4.38 -26.51 -14.25
N SER A 17 -4.00 -27.60 -14.94
CA SER A 17 -3.49 -28.82 -14.29
C SER A 17 -1.98 -28.79 -14.01
N ALA A 18 -1.25 -27.74 -14.39
CA ALA A 18 0.20 -27.66 -14.26
C ALA A 18 0.68 -27.11 -12.89
N CYS A 19 -0.19 -26.44 -12.13
CA CYS A 19 0.16 -25.77 -10.87
C CYS A 19 -0.10 -26.62 -9.61
N ASN A 20 0.15 -27.93 -9.66
CA ASN A 20 0.14 -28.79 -8.48
C ASN A 20 1.32 -29.77 -8.49
N ASN A 21 2.51 -29.24 -8.18
CA ASN A 21 3.66 -30.04 -7.77
C ASN A 21 4.03 -29.61 -6.33
N GLY A 22 3.32 -30.18 -5.36
CA GLY A 22 3.58 -29.92 -3.95
C GLY A 22 4.82 -30.65 -3.43
N GLU A 23 5.44 -30.09 -2.41
CA GLU A 23 6.33 -30.83 -1.51
C GLU A 23 5.92 -30.48 -0.07
N SER A 24 5.86 -31.49 0.79
CA SER A 24 5.50 -31.37 2.20
C SER A 24 6.21 -32.50 2.93
N ALA A 25 7.09 -32.14 3.85
CA ALA A 25 7.94 -33.05 4.62
C ALA A 25 8.09 -32.49 6.05
N GLU A 26 8.09 -33.37 7.03
CA GLU A 26 7.84 -33.07 8.43
C GLU A 26 9.04 -32.45 9.20
N GLU A 27 8.70 -31.65 10.21
CA GLU A 27 9.21 -31.69 11.60
C GLU A 27 9.96 -32.99 11.99
N GLU A 28 10.96 -33.08 12.87
CA GLU A 28 11.56 -32.23 13.93
C GLU A 28 12.98 -32.84 14.27
N PRO A 29 13.59 -32.74 15.47
CA PRO A 29 14.41 -31.62 15.99
C PRO A 29 15.85 -32.04 16.41
N SER A 30 16.67 -31.14 16.98
CA SER A 30 17.43 -31.44 18.22
C SER A 30 18.25 -30.27 18.84
N ASN A 31 18.13 -30.19 20.18
CA ASN A 31 19.03 -29.67 21.23
C ASN A 31 19.53 -28.20 21.30
N GLU A 32 19.36 -27.70 22.53
CA GLU A 32 19.80 -26.45 23.16
C GLU A 32 21.29 -26.46 23.59
N VAL A 33 21.67 -25.47 24.42
CA VAL A 33 22.88 -25.37 25.30
C VAL A 33 24.15 -24.81 24.62
N GLU A 34 24.90 -23.83 25.15
CA GLU A 34 24.68 -22.78 26.18
C GLU A 34 25.82 -21.71 26.04
N SER A 35 25.77 -20.62 26.79
CA SER A 35 26.69 -19.46 26.75
C SER A 35 27.88 -19.52 27.71
N GLU A 36 29.03 -18.94 27.31
CA GLU A 36 30.02 -18.13 28.09
C GLU A 36 31.06 -17.60 27.06
N GLU A 37 31.45 -16.31 26.99
CA GLU A 37 32.33 -15.51 27.89
C GLU A 37 33.75 -16.13 28.07
N VAL A 38 34.90 -15.42 28.08
CA VAL A 38 35.23 -14.04 28.51
C VAL A 38 36.37 -13.37 27.68
N ASN A 39 36.18 -12.07 27.42
CA ASN A 39 37.07 -10.91 27.19
C ASN A 39 38.64 -10.98 27.23
N ALA A 40 39.29 -10.23 26.31
CA ALA A 40 40.51 -9.38 26.45
C ALA A 40 40.86 -8.79 25.04
N GLU A 41 40.97 -7.48 24.71
CA GLU A 41 41.53 -6.27 25.37
C GLU A 41 43.03 -6.44 25.70
N GLN A 42 44.00 -5.61 25.28
CA GLN A 42 44.09 -4.26 24.66
C GLN A 42 45.29 -4.27 23.63
N ASP A 43 45.76 -3.23 22.90
CA ASP A 43 45.71 -1.75 22.96
C ASP A 43 45.95 -1.12 21.53
N ASP A 44 46.04 0.22 21.47
CA ASP A 44 46.45 1.19 20.40
C ASP A 44 47.68 0.83 19.47
N ASP A 45 47.93 1.46 18.31
CA ASP A 45 47.98 2.92 18.07
C ASP A 45 47.83 3.44 16.61
N GLU A 46 47.46 4.73 16.55
CA GLU A 46 47.29 5.76 15.52
C GLU A 46 48.02 5.68 14.13
N LEU A 47 47.32 5.99 13.01
CA LEU A 47 47.50 7.22 12.19
C LEU A 47 46.77 7.24 10.81
N GLU A 48 46.31 8.45 10.45
CA GLU A 48 46.03 9.07 9.12
C GLU A 48 45.53 8.17 7.95
N LYS A 49 44.31 8.35 7.43
CA LYS A 49 43.75 9.51 6.70
C LYS A 49 44.35 9.71 5.30
N ASP A 50 43.58 9.36 4.28
CA ASP A 50 43.55 10.04 2.98
C ASP A 50 42.08 10.31 2.60
N GLU A 51 41.80 11.52 2.10
CA GLU A 51 40.51 11.93 1.56
C GLU A 51 40.62 11.91 0.02
N GLU A 52 40.14 10.87 -0.66
CA GLU A 52 39.92 10.95 -2.11
C GLU A 52 38.52 11.52 -2.40
N GLU A 53 38.51 12.83 -2.56
CA GLU A 53 37.41 13.71 -2.94
C GLU A 53 36.82 13.32 -4.30
N SER A 54 35.73 12.55 -4.30
CA SER A 54 34.87 12.41 -5.48
C SER A 54 33.92 13.61 -5.58
N GLU A 55 34.30 14.61 -6.38
CA GLU A 55 33.39 15.70 -6.82
C GLU A 55 32.28 15.13 -7.72
N GLU A 56 31.32 14.40 -7.14
CA GLU A 56 30.10 14.00 -7.84
C GLU A 56 29.00 15.04 -7.59
N ASN A 57 28.39 15.51 -8.67
CA ASN A 57 27.68 16.79 -8.74
C ASN A 57 26.32 16.73 -8.01
N GLN A 58 26.33 16.98 -6.70
CA GLN A 58 25.11 17.13 -5.90
C GLN A 58 24.21 18.22 -6.49
N GLY A 59 23.05 17.82 -6.99
CA GLY A 59 21.98 18.73 -7.36
C GLY A 59 21.44 19.41 -6.11
N ASP A 60 21.43 20.74 -6.09
CA ASP A 60 20.95 21.60 -5.00
C ASP A 60 19.44 21.39 -4.76
N SER A 61 19.14 20.31 -4.03
CA SER A 61 17.79 19.80 -3.77
C SER A 61 17.21 20.51 -2.56
N SER A 62 16.03 21.11 -2.70
CA SER A 62 15.45 21.98 -1.68
C SER A 62 14.73 21.23 -0.53
N ILE A 63 14.67 19.91 -0.63
CA ILE A 63 13.99 18.97 0.29
C ILE A 63 14.94 17.80 0.56
N ALA A 64 15.15 17.44 1.82
CA ALA A 64 15.95 16.28 2.24
C ALA A 64 15.09 15.04 2.53
N LEU A 65 15.72 13.87 2.70
CA LEU A 65 14.99 12.61 2.95
C LEU A 65 14.28 12.60 4.32
N GLU A 66 14.80 13.36 5.28
CA GLU A 66 14.23 13.54 6.62
C GLU A 66 13.00 14.47 6.64
N ASP A 67 12.79 15.28 5.60
CA ASP A 67 11.61 16.15 5.45
C ASP A 67 10.37 15.38 4.94
N LEU A 68 10.54 14.13 4.48
CA LEU A 68 9.47 13.30 3.91
C LEU A 68 9.12 12.11 4.81
N ASP A 69 7.84 12.01 5.18
CA ASP A 69 7.30 10.86 5.93
C ASP A 69 7.63 9.51 5.25
N PRO A 70 7.92 8.45 6.01
CA PRO A 70 8.17 7.12 5.44
C PRO A 70 6.89 6.54 4.82
N ILE A 71 7.04 5.83 3.71
CA ILE A 71 5.91 5.16 3.04
C ILE A 71 5.33 4.08 3.98
N PRO A 72 4.00 4.05 4.21
CA PRO A 72 3.37 3.00 5.00
C PRO A 72 3.63 1.59 4.45
N THR A 73 4.15 0.72 5.31
CA THR A 73 4.46 -0.69 4.97
C THR A 73 3.43 -1.70 5.51
N ASP A 74 2.46 -1.21 6.30
CA ASP A 74 1.38 -2.00 6.88
C ASP A 74 -0.01 -1.39 6.62
N VAL A 75 -1.06 -2.14 6.96
CA VAL A 75 -2.47 -1.79 6.68
C VAL A 75 -2.99 -0.67 7.57
N GLU A 76 -2.47 -0.50 8.78
CA GLU A 76 -2.89 0.56 9.71
C GLU A 76 -2.28 1.90 9.30
N GLY A 77 -1.00 1.92 8.94
CA GLY A 77 -0.36 3.10 8.35
C GLY A 77 -1.02 3.52 7.04
N LEU A 78 -1.27 2.57 6.12
CA LEU A 78 -1.92 2.84 4.83
C LEU A 78 -3.34 3.39 5.02
N ALA A 79 -4.11 2.86 5.98
CA ALA A 79 -5.48 3.31 6.24
C ALA A 79 -5.58 4.67 6.97
N ASN A 80 -4.50 5.15 7.58
CA ASN A 80 -4.45 6.44 8.30
C ASN A 80 -3.54 7.49 7.63
N GLN A 81 -3.08 7.23 6.40
CA GLN A 81 -2.22 8.17 5.68
C GLN A 81 -2.95 9.47 5.30
N SER A 82 -2.19 10.56 5.17
CA SER A 82 -2.72 11.82 4.65
C SER A 82 -2.83 11.80 3.12
N PRO A 83 -3.83 12.47 2.52
CA PRO A 83 -3.90 12.62 1.07
C PRO A 83 -2.78 13.52 0.56
N GLY A 84 -2.18 13.15 -0.57
CA GLY A 84 -1.17 13.91 -1.29
C GLY A 84 -1.73 15.11 -2.06
N LYS A 85 -0.83 15.94 -2.62
CA LYS A 85 -1.20 17.18 -3.36
C LYS A 85 -2.17 16.91 -4.53
N PHE A 86 -2.04 15.76 -5.20
CA PHE A 86 -2.84 15.35 -6.36
C PHE A 86 -3.75 14.15 -6.06
N ALA A 87 -4.04 13.89 -4.78
CA ALA A 87 -5.07 12.93 -4.37
C ALA A 87 -6.44 13.30 -4.96
N ASN A 88 -7.27 12.29 -5.22
CA ASN A 88 -8.62 12.41 -5.79
C ASN A 88 -8.66 13.08 -7.19
N ALA A 89 -7.54 13.13 -7.93
CA ALA A 89 -7.50 13.68 -9.29
C ALA A 89 -8.18 12.74 -10.31
N ASP A 90 -9.07 13.29 -11.16
CA ASP A 90 -9.76 12.53 -12.22
C ASP A 90 -8.80 11.86 -13.23
N SER A 91 -7.64 12.48 -13.48
CA SER A 91 -6.59 11.99 -14.38
C SER A 91 -5.23 12.57 -13.98
N ILE A 92 -4.30 11.73 -13.53
CA ILE A 92 -2.90 12.11 -13.25
C ILE A 92 -2.17 12.56 -14.54
N TYR A 93 -2.58 12.08 -15.71
CA TYR A 93 -2.01 12.48 -17.00
C TYR A 93 -2.35 13.91 -17.41
N ASP A 94 -3.41 14.50 -16.82
CA ASP A 94 -3.84 15.85 -17.14
C ASP A 94 -3.10 16.89 -16.26
N LEU A 95 -2.19 16.44 -15.39
CA LEU A 95 -1.42 17.21 -14.40
C LEU A 95 0.11 17.11 -14.63
N GLU A 96 0.55 16.78 -15.85
CA GLU A 96 1.98 16.56 -16.17
C GLU A 96 2.86 17.78 -15.85
N GLU A 97 2.36 19.01 -16.11
CA GLU A 97 3.10 20.25 -15.83
C GLU A 97 3.21 20.51 -14.31
N GLU A 98 2.14 20.33 -13.54
CA GLU A 98 2.12 20.53 -12.08
C GLU A 98 2.92 19.46 -11.31
N ILE A 99 2.95 18.22 -11.81
CA ILE A 99 3.78 17.14 -11.27
C ILE A 99 5.26 17.40 -11.60
N GLN A 100 5.57 17.92 -12.79
CA GLN A 100 6.93 18.34 -13.13
C GLN A 100 7.40 19.53 -12.28
N GLU A 101 6.53 20.49 -11.96
CA GLU A 101 6.84 21.60 -11.04
C GLU A 101 7.20 21.08 -9.64
N GLU A 102 6.40 20.18 -9.06
CA GLU A 102 6.71 19.56 -7.76
C GLU A 102 7.98 18.71 -7.77
N MET A 103 8.23 17.95 -8.83
CA MET A 103 9.42 17.12 -8.92
C MET A 103 10.70 17.94 -9.16
N ALA A 104 10.60 19.20 -9.58
CA ALA A 104 11.76 20.08 -9.75
C ALA A 104 12.43 20.46 -8.41
N ASP A 105 11.72 20.38 -7.28
CA ASP A 105 12.26 20.64 -5.93
C ASP A 105 13.47 19.77 -5.57
N ILE A 106 13.48 18.52 -6.06
CA ILE A 106 14.53 17.51 -5.82
C ILE A 106 15.47 17.34 -7.02
N GLY A 107 15.43 18.29 -7.97
CA GLY A 107 16.31 18.36 -9.13
C GLY A 107 16.17 17.16 -10.11
N PRO A 108 17.25 16.85 -10.85
CA PRO A 108 17.41 15.59 -11.57
C PRO A 108 18.30 14.61 -10.78
N LEU A 109 18.03 13.31 -10.94
CA LEU A 109 18.83 12.25 -10.33
C LEU A 109 20.26 12.22 -10.91
N GLY A 110 21.26 11.92 -10.07
CA GLY A 110 22.68 11.89 -10.47
C GLY A 110 23.06 10.76 -11.43
N GLU A 111 24.33 10.72 -11.87
CA GLU A 111 24.83 9.64 -12.74
C GLU A 111 25.01 8.30 -11.99
N ASN A 112 25.45 8.35 -10.72
CA ASN A 112 25.56 7.19 -9.82
C ASN A 112 24.75 7.42 -8.51
N PRO A 113 23.41 7.39 -8.56
CA PRO A 113 22.58 7.63 -7.37
C PRO A 113 22.74 6.55 -6.30
N THR A 114 22.60 6.97 -5.04
CA THR A 114 22.55 6.11 -3.86
C THR A 114 21.16 5.52 -3.63
N ASP A 115 21.05 4.54 -2.74
CA ASP A 115 19.74 4.02 -2.29
C ASP A 115 18.90 5.11 -1.59
N GLU A 116 19.55 6.10 -0.94
CA GLU A 116 18.88 7.24 -0.30
C GLU A 116 18.31 8.23 -1.32
N ASP A 117 19.03 8.50 -2.44
CA ASP A 117 18.51 9.28 -3.56
C ASP A 117 17.28 8.61 -4.19
N TYR A 118 17.32 7.29 -4.38
CA TYR A 118 16.18 6.52 -4.87
C TYR A 118 15.00 6.56 -3.89
N GLU A 119 15.25 6.51 -2.58
CA GLU A 119 14.17 6.62 -1.59
C GLU A 119 13.56 8.02 -1.53
N LEU A 120 14.37 9.09 -1.62
CA LEU A 120 13.89 10.48 -1.68
C LEU A 120 12.91 10.67 -2.84
N TYR A 121 13.28 10.20 -4.04
CA TYR A 121 12.44 10.26 -5.22
C TYR A 121 11.17 9.42 -5.07
N LEU A 122 11.28 8.21 -4.51
CA LEU A 122 10.13 7.33 -4.26
C LEU A 122 9.15 7.95 -3.25
N ARG A 123 9.63 8.52 -2.15
CA ARG A 123 8.80 9.19 -1.13
C ARG A 123 8.11 10.44 -1.69
N LYS A 124 8.82 11.32 -2.41
CA LYS A 124 8.20 12.51 -3.04
C LYS A 124 7.13 12.09 -4.03
N MET A 125 7.43 11.16 -4.96
CA MET A 125 6.42 10.65 -5.91
C MET A 125 5.21 10.03 -5.20
N TYR A 126 5.42 9.26 -4.13
CA TYR A 126 4.33 8.65 -3.36
C TYR A 126 3.43 9.70 -2.71
N TRP A 127 3.99 10.63 -1.93
CA TRP A 127 3.22 11.65 -1.21
C TRP A 127 2.62 12.74 -2.12
N LEU A 128 3.00 12.81 -3.39
CA LEU A 128 2.28 13.62 -4.37
C LEU A 128 0.92 13.00 -4.76
N VAL A 129 0.78 11.66 -4.75
CA VAL A 129 -0.40 10.93 -5.28
C VAL A 129 -1.06 9.98 -4.27
N ALA A 130 -0.62 9.96 -3.00
CA ALA A 130 -1.20 9.13 -1.95
C ALA A 130 -2.68 9.48 -1.73
N GLU A 131 -3.57 8.49 -1.81
CA GLU A 131 -5.02 8.69 -1.61
C GLU A 131 -5.42 8.50 -0.13
N ASP A 132 -6.41 9.28 0.34
CA ASP A 132 -7.01 9.03 1.65
C ASP A 132 -8.06 7.91 1.57
N TYR A 133 -7.90 6.89 2.43
CA TYR A 133 -8.84 5.77 2.47
C TYR A 133 -9.95 6.05 3.50
N PRO A 134 -11.24 6.00 3.11
CA PRO A 134 -12.34 6.21 4.04
C PRO A 134 -12.44 5.04 5.03
N ASP A 135 -12.73 5.34 6.30
CA ASP A 135 -12.95 4.33 7.36
C ASP A 135 -13.88 3.21 6.84
N PRO A 136 -13.42 1.93 6.83
CA PRO A 136 -14.22 0.82 6.34
C PRO A 136 -15.53 0.66 7.11
N GLN A 137 -15.61 1.09 8.38
CA GLN A 137 -16.86 1.11 9.13
C GLN A 137 -17.85 2.12 8.55
N ASP A 138 -17.39 3.27 8.06
CA ASP A 138 -18.25 4.26 7.39
C ASP A 138 -18.66 3.79 5.99
N VAL A 139 -17.82 3.05 5.28
CA VAL A 139 -18.21 2.37 4.02
C VAL A 139 -19.30 1.33 4.29
N ILE A 140 -19.16 0.52 5.35
CA ILE A 140 -20.17 -0.45 5.78
C ILE A 140 -21.48 0.25 6.17
N LYS A 141 -21.45 1.29 7.00
CA LYS A 141 -22.65 2.07 7.40
C LYS A 141 -23.36 2.68 6.19
N LYS A 142 -22.61 3.22 5.21
CA LYS A 142 -23.17 3.75 3.95
C LYS A 142 -23.86 2.65 3.13
N TRP A 143 -23.27 1.45 3.07
CA TRP A 143 -23.87 0.30 2.40
C TRP A 143 -25.10 -0.25 3.12
N GLU A 144 -25.05 -0.42 4.45
CA GLU A 144 -26.20 -0.78 5.29
C GLU A 144 -27.37 0.21 5.15
N PHE A 145 -27.09 1.51 5.07
CA PHE A 145 -28.12 2.52 4.85
C PHE A 145 -28.71 2.44 3.43
N ALA A 146 -27.88 2.26 2.41
CA ALA A 146 -28.32 2.09 1.02
C ALA A 146 -29.05 0.75 0.78
N SER A 147 -28.85 -0.25 1.65
CA SER A 147 -29.51 -1.55 1.60
C SER A 147 -30.88 -1.54 2.32
N PHE A 148 -31.15 -0.52 3.16
CA PHE A 148 -32.40 -0.42 3.91
C PHE A 148 -33.61 -0.25 2.97
N GLY A 149 -34.58 -1.14 3.11
CA GLY A 149 -35.77 -1.26 2.28
C GLY A 149 -35.69 -2.33 1.18
N ASN A 150 -34.54 -2.99 0.97
CA ASN A 150 -34.38 -4.02 -0.06
C ASN A 150 -34.86 -5.41 0.44
N PRO A 151 -35.90 -6.01 -0.16
CA PRO A 151 -36.46 -7.29 0.27
C PRO A 151 -35.61 -8.51 -0.15
N ASP A 152 -34.68 -8.36 -1.11
CA ASP A 152 -33.84 -9.45 -1.61
C ASP A 152 -32.62 -9.73 -0.71
N LEU A 153 -32.43 -8.96 0.36
CA LEU A 153 -31.37 -9.17 1.35
C LEU A 153 -31.72 -10.33 2.30
N PRO A 154 -30.73 -11.13 2.75
CA PRO A 154 -30.95 -12.22 3.71
C PRO A 154 -31.19 -11.76 5.16
N ASP A 155 -31.08 -10.46 5.46
CA ASP A 155 -31.23 -9.91 6.80
C ASP A 155 -32.48 -9.02 6.91
N GLU A 156 -33.51 -9.57 7.56
CA GLU A 156 -34.82 -8.94 7.81
C GLU A 156 -34.73 -7.59 8.56
N ARG A 157 -33.59 -7.28 9.22
CA ARG A 157 -33.40 -5.97 9.88
C ARG A 157 -33.44 -4.80 8.91
N PHE A 158 -33.03 -5.04 7.65
CA PHE A 158 -33.01 -4.05 6.58
C PHE A 158 -34.27 -4.10 5.70
N HIS A 159 -35.27 -4.94 6.00
CA HIS A 159 -36.52 -4.99 5.24
C HIS A 159 -37.52 -3.93 5.72
N PHE A 160 -38.38 -3.45 4.82
CA PHE A 160 -39.54 -2.64 5.23
C PHE A 160 -40.53 -3.49 6.04
N LYS A 161 -40.80 -3.06 7.27
CA LYS A 161 -41.79 -3.69 8.15
C LYS A 161 -43.19 -3.22 7.76
N GLU A 162 -43.83 -3.98 6.88
CA GLU A 162 -45.21 -3.79 6.37
C GLU A 162 -46.23 -3.39 7.47
N ASN A 163 -46.07 -3.95 8.68
CA ASN A 163 -46.95 -3.72 9.82
C ASN A 163 -46.41 -2.65 10.78
N TYR A 164 -46.51 -1.37 10.40
CA TYR A 164 -46.45 -0.27 11.37
C TYR A 164 -47.86 0.01 11.91
N ASN A 165 -48.07 -0.04 13.23
CA ASN A 165 -49.39 0.09 13.83
C ASN A 165 -49.90 1.54 13.85
N VAL A 166 -50.43 2.04 12.72
CA VAL A 166 -50.96 3.42 12.58
C VAL A 166 -52.31 3.63 13.32
N ASP A 167 -52.92 2.56 13.85
CA ASP A 167 -54.30 2.53 14.40
C ASP A 167 -54.60 3.50 15.57
N HIS A 168 -53.60 4.14 16.18
CA HIS A 168 -53.80 4.94 17.41
C HIS A 168 -54.11 6.43 17.19
N LEU A 169 -54.10 6.96 15.97
CA LEU A 169 -54.51 8.36 15.68
C LEU A 169 -56.02 8.54 15.46
N ARG A 170 -56.87 7.81 16.19
CA ARG A 170 -58.31 8.09 16.25
C ARG A 170 -58.60 9.19 17.27
N PHE A 171 -58.36 10.44 16.89
CA PHE A 171 -58.86 11.61 17.62
C PHE A 171 -60.38 11.52 17.76
N GLN A 172 -60.89 11.58 18.99
CA GLN A 172 -62.31 11.79 19.27
C GLN A 172 -62.57 13.31 19.34
N TRP A 173 -63.70 13.72 18.77
CA TRP A 173 -64.25 15.09 18.81
C TRP A 173 -65.38 15.16 19.84
#